data_AF-A0A962RHY3-F1
#
_entry.id   AF-A0A962RHY3-F1
#
_cell.length_a   1.000
_cell.length_b   1.000
_cell.length_c   1.000
_cell.angle_alpha   90.00
_cell.angle_beta   90.00
_cell.angle_gamma   90.00
#
_symmetry.space_group_name_H-M   'P 1'
#
loop_
_entity.id
_entity.type
_entity.pdbx_description
1 polymer ?
#
loop_
_entity_poly.entity_id
_entity_poly.type
_entity_poly.pdbx_seq_one_letter_code
_entity_poly.pdbx_strand_id
1 'polypeptide(L)'
;MEHEATDDLDSFDTLLMRYSQEPRGGEREAIAARIWARFGAKLSVLVVDMSGFTRISRSHGIVHYLSLIHRLQRSAAPIIQSYAGQVVKFEADNIFARFPAPQHAIQAAIALHLAMDAENLLTPDELDIRLACGIDHGDCLLPDDHDYFGTAVNRASKLGEDVGTPGTILVTDEAMALVPDNASLARTRLVVDIGGDRTPVWSVDYRDAIDA
;
A
#
# COMPACT_ATOMS: atom_id res chain seq x y z
N MET A 1 23.06 -1.58 31.94
CA MET A 1 22.44 -0.23 31.93
C MET A 1 23.18 0.76 31.03
N GLU A 2 24.12 0.33 30.16
CA GLU A 2 24.75 1.21 29.16
C GLU A 2 24.13 1.09 27.74
N HIS A 3 23.15 0.19 27.55
CA HIS A 3 22.55 -0.09 26.24
C HIS A 3 21.37 0.83 25.88
N GLU A 4 20.79 1.57 26.82
CA GLU A 4 19.62 2.43 26.56
C GLU A 4 20.00 3.85 26.08
N ALA A 5 21.17 4.38 26.47
CA ALA A 5 21.54 5.75 26.12
C ALA A 5 22.03 5.92 24.67
N THR A 6 22.47 4.83 24.02
CA THR A 6 22.99 4.87 22.64
C THR A 6 21.87 4.75 21.61
N ASP A 7 20.75 4.11 21.97
CA ASP A 7 19.64 3.86 21.03
C ASP A 7 18.82 5.12 20.74
N ASP A 8 18.82 6.10 21.65
CA ASP A 8 18.11 7.38 21.49
C ASP A 8 18.80 8.34 20.50
N LEU A 9 20.14 8.28 20.40
CA LEU A 9 20.92 9.16 19.50
C LEU A 9 20.85 8.75 18.02
N ASP A 10 20.55 7.47 17.76
CA ASP A 10 20.41 6.86 16.44
C ASP A 10 18.95 6.48 16.12
N SER A 11 17.99 6.99 16.91
CA SER A 11 16.57 6.87 16.60
C SER A 11 16.22 7.64 15.32
N PHE A 12 15.14 7.23 14.66
CA PHE A 12 14.69 7.86 13.41
C PHE A 12 14.43 9.36 13.60
N ASP A 13 13.69 9.72 14.66
CA ASP A 13 13.34 11.10 14.97
C ASP A 13 14.56 11.96 15.31
N THR A 14 15.50 11.42 16.10
CA THR A 14 16.73 12.15 16.44
C THR A 14 17.56 12.42 15.19
N LEU A 15 17.71 11.43 14.29
CA LEU A 15 18.47 11.60 13.05
C LEU A 15 17.79 12.58 12.10
N LEU A 16 16.46 12.56 11.98
CA LEU A 16 15.70 13.55 11.20
C LEU A 16 15.85 14.96 11.78
N MET A 17 15.75 15.12 13.10
CA MET A 17 15.93 16.40 13.76
C MET A 17 17.32 16.96 13.49
N ARG A 18 18.37 16.12 13.64
CA ARG A 18 19.75 16.48 13.31
C ARG A 18 19.92 16.86 11.84
N TYR A 19 19.35 16.10 10.92
CA TYR A 19 19.36 16.42 9.49
C TYR A 19 18.74 17.80 9.22
N SER A 20 17.61 18.10 9.85
CA SER A 20 16.87 19.37 9.66
C SER A 20 17.61 20.58 10.22
N GLN A 21 18.41 20.40 11.26
CA GLN A 21 19.12 21.47 11.96
C GLN A 21 20.56 21.66 11.48
N GLU A 22 21.13 20.73 10.70
CA GLU A 22 22.53 20.80 10.26
C GLU A 22 22.69 21.75 9.05
N PRO A 23 23.40 22.89 9.21
CA PRO A 23 23.56 23.87 8.13
C PRO A 23 24.51 23.40 7.02
N ARG A 24 25.41 22.45 7.29
CA ARG A 24 26.44 22.01 6.34
C ARG A 24 25.90 20.90 5.44
N GLY A 25 25.95 21.10 4.12
CA GLY A 25 25.48 20.13 3.12
C GLY A 25 26.13 18.74 3.25
N GLY A 26 27.45 18.67 3.36
CA GLY A 26 28.17 17.39 3.45
C GLY A 26 27.85 16.59 4.73
N GLU A 27 27.61 17.27 5.85
CA GLU A 27 27.20 16.62 7.10
C GLU A 27 25.74 16.12 7.01
N ARG A 28 24.87 16.89 6.33
CA ARG A 28 23.50 16.43 6.03
C ARG A 28 23.51 15.17 5.17
N GLU A 29 24.37 15.07 4.17
CA GLU A 29 24.52 13.86 3.35
C GLU A 29 24.96 12.66 4.19
N ALA A 30 25.89 12.85 5.14
CA ALA A 30 26.31 11.79 6.05
C ALA A 30 25.18 11.32 6.98
N ILE A 31 24.35 12.25 7.49
CA ILE A 31 23.17 11.93 8.31
C ILE A 31 22.13 11.19 7.47
N ALA A 32 21.86 11.65 6.24
CA ALA A 32 20.92 10.97 5.34
C ALA A 32 21.39 9.55 5.00
N ALA A 33 22.67 9.36 4.71
CA ALA A 33 23.26 8.03 4.49
C ALA A 33 23.11 7.13 5.72
N ARG A 34 23.26 7.68 6.94
CA ARG A 34 23.02 6.95 8.19
C ARG A 34 21.56 6.51 8.34
N ILE A 35 20.61 7.40 8.03
CA ILE A 35 19.18 7.08 8.06
C ILE A 35 18.86 5.93 7.09
N TRP A 36 19.32 6.02 5.84
CA TRP A 36 19.12 4.96 4.85
C TRP A 36 19.79 3.64 5.25
N ALA A 37 20.98 3.69 5.86
CA ALA A 37 21.67 2.49 6.30
C ALA A 37 20.94 1.75 7.45
N ARG A 38 20.18 2.48 8.28
CA ARG A 38 19.50 1.92 9.45
C ARG A 38 18.03 1.57 9.20
N PHE A 39 17.34 2.39 8.41
CA PHE A 39 15.89 2.30 8.22
C PHE A 39 15.50 2.05 6.75
N GLY A 40 16.46 2.05 5.83
CA GLY A 40 16.21 1.83 4.41
C GLY A 40 15.91 0.38 4.10
N ALA A 41 14.85 0.15 3.33
CA ALA A 41 14.58 -1.13 2.70
C ALA A 41 13.98 -0.93 1.31
N LYS A 42 14.17 -1.92 0.44
CA LYS A 42 13.50 -1.96 -0.86
C LYS A 42 12.31 -2.90 -0.79
N LEU A 43 11.10 -2.36 -0.97
CA LEU A 43 9.85 -3.06 -0.70
C LEU A 43 8.84 -2.82 -1.81
N SER A 44 7.86 -3.72 -1.87
CA SER A 44 6.65 -3.49 -2.66
C SER A 44 5.54 -3.03 -1.73
N VAL A 45 4.88 -1.94 -2.11
CA VAL A 45 3.82 -1.31 -1.34
C VAL A 45 2.49 -1.66 -2.00
N LEU A 46 1.53 -2.07 -1.20
CA LEU A 46 0.13 -2.17 -1.58
C LEU A 46 -0.65 -1.19 -0.72
N VAL A 47 -1.41 -0.32 -1.37
CA VAL A 47 -2.47 0.47 -0.73
C VAL A 47 -3.81 0.00 -1.24
N VAL A 48 -4.72 -0.30 -0.32
CA VAL A 48 -6.10 -0.70 -0.61
C VAL A 48 -7.02 0.39 -0.07
N ASP A 49 -7.86 0.94 -0.93
CA ASP A 49 -8.92 1.89 -0.57
C ASP A 49 -10.29 1.22 -0.71
N MET A 50 -11.23 1.57 0.16
CA MET A 50 -12.63 1.16 0.03
C MET A 50 -13.39 2.22 -0.75
N SER A 51 -13.70 1.91 -2.00
CA SER A 51 -14.30 2.87 -2.90
C SER A 51 -15.67 3.35 -2.41
N GLY A 52 -15.85 4.68 -2.40
CA GLY A 52 -17.16 5.30 -2.11
C GLY A 52 -17.39 5.67 -0.63
N PHE A 53 -16.35 5.69 0.20
CA PHE A 53 -16.32 6.18 1.59
C PHE A 53 -17.30 7.32 1.89
N THR A 54 -17.15 8.46 1.18
CA THR A 54 -17.88 9.69 1.49
C THR A 54 -19.37 9.57 1.16
N ARG A 55 -19.72 8.73 0.18
CA ARG A 55 -21.09 8.53 -0.25
C ARG A 55 -21.83 7.58 0.70
N ILE A 56 -21.17 6.49 1.12
CA ILE A 56 -21.75 5.48 2.01
C ILE A 56 -22.00 6.07 3.41
N SER A 57 -21.01 6.75 3.99
CA SER A 57 -21.12 7.37 5.32
C SER A 57 -22.25 8.41 5.43
N ARG A 58 -22.46 9.22 4.39
CA ARG A 58 -23.53 10.23 4.33
C ARG A 58 -24.94 9.63 4.23
N SER A 59 -25.07 8.45 3.62
CA SER A 59 -26.37 7.83 3.34
C SER A 59 -26.84 6.89 4.44
N HIS A 60 -25.92 6.15 5.09
CA HIS A 60 -26.27 5.08 6.05
C HIS A 60 -25.77 5.36 7.48
N GLY A 61 -25.00 6.43 7.68
CA GLY A 61 -24.47 6.83 8.98
C GLY A 61 -23.21 6.06 9.41
N ILE A 62 -22.64 6.49 10.55
CA ILE A 62 -21.30 6.06 10.99
C ILE A 62 -21.22 4.58 11.38
N VAL A 63 -22.28 4.00 11.94
CA VAL A 63 -22.29 2.59 12.38
C VAL A 63 -22.17 1.64 11.19
N HIS A 64 -22.95 1.90 10.15
CA HIS A 64 -22.88 1.15 8.90
C HIS A 64 -21.46 1.20 8.33
N TYR A 65 -20.89 2.40 8.24
CA TYR A 65 -19.55 2.60 7.69
C TYR A 65 -18.45 1.87 8.50
N LEU A 66 -18.44 2.00 9.83
CA LEU A 66 -17.49 1.29 10.69
C LEU A 66 -17.64 -0.24 10.60
N SER A 67 -18.85 -0.75 10.33
CA SER A 67 -19.06 -2.18 10.12
C SER A 67 -18.36 -2.70 8.85
N LEU A 68 -18.33 -1.89 7.79
CA LEU A 68 -17.65 -2.23 6.53
C LEU A 68 -16.13 -2.25 6.70
N ILE A 69 -15.57 -1.21 7.33
CA ILE A 69 -14.14 -1.17 7.66
C ILE A 69 -13.76 -2.40 8.48
N HIS A 70 -14.52 -2.70 9.54
CA HIS A 70 -14.20 -3.82 10.41
C HIS A 70 -14.23 -5.15 9.67
N ARG A 71 -15.18 -5.34 8.74
CA ARG A 71 -15.26 -6.55 7.91
C ARG A 71 -14.06 -6.66 6.98
N LEU A 72 -13.73 -5.58 6.25
CA LEU A 72 -12.57 -5.53 5.37
C LEU A 72 -11.27 -5.83 6.13
N GLN A 73 -11.03 -5.18 7.27
CA GLN A 73 -9.80 -5.35 8.06
C GLN A 73 -9.63 -6.80 8.56
N ARG A 74 -10.74 -7.46 8.95
CA ARG A 74 -10.72 -8.87 9.40
C ARG A 74 -10.33 -9.83 8.29
N SER A 75 -10.79 -9.59 7.06
CA SER A 75 -10.47 -10.44 5.90
C SER A 75 -9.10 -10.11 5.33
N ALA A 76 -8.69 -8.84 5.37
CA ALA A 76 -7.47 -8.40 4.70
C ALA A 76 -6.18 -8.90 5.36
N ALA A 77 -6.07 -8.82 6.69
CA ALA A 77 -4.87 -9.23 7.41
C ALA A 77 -4.42 -10.68 7.10
N PRO A 78 -5.27 -11.72 7.20
CA PRO A 78 -4.86 -13.09 6.89
C PRO A 78 -4.55 -13.31 5.41
N ILE A 79 -5.25 -12.61 4.49
CA ILE A 79 -4.97 -12.69 3.05
C ILE A 79 -3.58 -12.12 2.76
N ILE A 80 -3.30 -10.90 3.22
CA ILE A 80 -2.01 -10.24 3.06
C ILE A 80 -0.87 -11.12 3.60
N GLN A 81 -1.05 -11.70 4.78
CA GLN A 81 -0.08 -12.61 5.39
C GLN A 81 0.15 -13.89 4.58
N SER A 82 -0.91 -14.45 3.97
CA SER A 82 -0.82 -15.66 3.15
C SER A 82 0.03 -15.49 1.89
N TYR A 83 0.21 -14.25 1.44
CA TYR A 83 1.09 -13.88 0.32
C TYR A 83 2.40 -13.23 0.80
N ALA A 84 2.89 -13.59 1.99
CA ALA A 84 4.14 -13.08 2.56
C ALA A 84 4.18 -11.55 2.78
N GLY A 85 3.01 -10.91 2.83
CA GLY A 85 2.87 -9.50 3.15
C GLY A 85 2.70 -9.25 4.65
N GLN A 86 2.86 -7.99 5.02
CA GLN A 86 2.55 -7.49 6.36
C GLN A 86 1.72 -6.23 6.24
N VAL A 87 0.64 -6.14 7.01
CA VAL A 87 -0.09 -4.88 7.21
C VAL A 87 0.80 -3.96 8.04
N VAL A 88 1.11 -2.79 7.51
CA VAL A 88 1.86 -1.74 8.20
C VAL A 88 0.92 -0.93 9.08
N LYS A 89 -0.16 -0.42 8.47
CA LYS A 89 -1.17 0.37 9.19
C LYS A 89 -2.53 0.35 8.51
N PHE A 90 -3.53 0.74 9.28
CA PHE A 90 -4.85 1.13 8.80
C PHE A 90 -5.02 2.62 8.99
N GLU A 91 -5.50 3.31 7.96
CA GLU A 91 -5.79 4.75 8.00
C GLU A 91 -7.21 4.97 7.48
N ALA A 92 -8.16 5.12 8.40
CA ALA A 92 -9.59 5.01 8.09
C ALA A 92 -9.93 3.66 7.40
N ASP A 93 -10.41 3.69 6.17
CA ASP A 93 -10.63 2.53 5.30
C ASP A 93 -9.41 2.08 4.51
N ASN A 94 -8.35 2.89 4.47
CA ASN A 94 -7.14 2.53 3.76
C ASN A 94 -6.36 1.45 4.51
N ILE A 95 -5.87 0.48 3.75
CA ILE A 95 -4.93 -0.54 4.23
C ILE A 95 -3.60 -0.30 3.55
N PHE A 96 -2.56 -0.11 4.38
CA PHE A 96 -1.19 0.01 3.95
C PHE A 96 -0.46 -1.29 4.26
N ALA A 97 0.05 -1.95 3.24
CA ALA A 97 0.79 -3.21 3.38
C ALA A 97 2.12 -3.17 2.64
N ARG A 98 3.07 -4.00 3.10
CA ARG A 98 4.39 -4.19 2.50
C ARG A 98 4.63 -5.64 2.13
N PHE A 99 5.32 -5.86 1.02
CA PHE A 99 5.63 -7.18 0.46
C PHE A 99 7.09 -7.24 -0.02
N PRO A 100 7.71 -8.42 -0.02
CA PRO A 100 9.09 -8.59 -0.50
C PRO A 100 9.22 -8.43 -2.02
N ALA A 101 8.15 -8.65 -2.79
CA ALA A 101 8.15 -8.49 -4.24
C ALA A 101 6.77 -8.10 -4.81
N PRO A 102 6.70 -7.45 -5.99
CA PRO A 102 5.43 -6.94 -6.53
C PRO A 102 4.44 -8.04 -6.86
N GLN A 103 4.92 -9.21 -7.30
CA GLN A 103 4.08 -10.38 -7.57
C GLN A 103 3.22 -10.75 -6.35
N HIS A 104 3.82 -10.75 -5.15
CA HIS A 104 3.12 -11.06 -3.92
C HIS A 104 2.04 -10.03 -3.59
N ALA A 105 2.33 -8.75 -3.78
CA ALA A 105 1.37 -7.66 -3.59
C ALA A 105 0.19 -7.80 -4.57
N ILE A 106 0.45 -8.13 -5.84
CA ILE A 106 -0.59 -8.30 -6.85
C ILE A 106 -1.47 -9.53 -6.53
N GLN A 107 -0.87 -10.65 -6.14
CA GLN A 107 -1.62 -11.85 -5.74
C GLN A 107 -2.49 -11.60 -4.51
N ALA A 108 -1.97 -10.86 -3.52
CA ALA A 108 -2.76 -10.45 -2.37
C ALA A 108 -3.93 -9.55 -2.78
N ALA A 109 -3.70 -8.56 -3.65
CA ALA A 109 -4.76 -7.68 -4.15
C ALA A 109 -5.85 -8.47 -4.90
N ILE A 110 -5.47 -9.41 -5.78
CA ILE A 110 -6.42 -10.29 -6.47
C ILE A 110 -7.26 -11.07 -5.45
N ALA A 111 -6.61 -11.71 -4.47
CA ALA A 111 -7.30 -12.48 -3.45
C ALA A 111 -8.23 -11.63 -2.57
N LEU A 112 -7.87 -10.38 -2.28
CA LEU A 112 -8.73 -9.44 -1.55
C LEU A 112 -10.00 -9.12 -2.34
N HIS A 113 -9.87 -8.79 -3.64
CA HIS A 113 -11.02 -8.54 -4.50
C HIS A 113 -11.95 -9.76 -4.58
N LEU A 114 -11.40 -10.95 -4.79
CA LEU A 114 -12.18 -12.19 -4.84
C LEU A 114 -12.88 -12.50 -3.51
N ALA A 115 -12.21 -12.26 -2.38
CA ALA A 115 -12.80 -12.44 -1.06
C ALA A 115 -13.96 -11.45 -0.82
N MET A 116 -13.80 -10.18 -1.18
CA MET A 116 -14.87 -9.19 -1.06
C MET A 116 -16.04 -9.50 -1.98
N ASP A 117 -15.80 -9.91 -3.23
CA ASP A 117 -16.86 -10.35 -4.14
C ASP A 117 -17.65 -11.54 -3.55
N ALA A 118 -16.96 -12.52 -2.97
CA ALA A 118 -17.62 -13.66 -2.32
C ALA A 118 -18.41 -13.26 -1.06
N GLU A 119 -17.88 -12.37 -0.23
CA GLU A 119 -18.58 -11.87 0.97
C GLU A 119 -19.79 -11.02 0.62
N ASN A 120 -19.71 -10.20 -0.42
CA ASN A 120 -20.78 -9.33 -0.87
C ASN A 120 -22.02 -10.14 -1.29
N LEU A 121 -21.85 -11.33 -1.88
CA LEU A 121 -22.96 -12.25 -2.21
C LEU A 121 -23.78 -12.71 -0.99
N LEU A 122 -23.22 -12.58 0.22
CA LEU A 122 -23.84 -13.00 1.48
C LEU A 122 -24.55 -11.85 2.20
N THR A 123 -24.48 -10.64 1.67
CA THR A 123 -25.05 -9.43 2.28
C THR A 123 -25.91 -8.65 1.29
N PRO A 124 -26.84 -7.79 1.76
CA PRO A 124 -27.51 -6.83 0.89
C PRO A 124 -26.52 -5.89 0.18
N ASP A 125 -26.87 -5.41 -1.01
CA ASP A 125 -26.04 -4.52 -1.85
C ASP A 125 -25.55 -3.26 -1.12
N GLU A 126 -26.32 -2.75 -0.15
CA GLU A 126 -25.90 -1.60 0.66
C GLU A 126 -24.67 -1.90 1.52
N LEU A 127 -24.37 -3.17 1.79
CA LEU A 127 -23.20 -3.65 2.52
C LEU A 127 -22.08 -4.14 1.61
N ASP A 128 -22.14 -3.91 0.29
CA ASP A 128 -21.07 -4.24 -0.64
C ASP A 128 -19.77 -3.49 -0.28
N ILE A 129 -18.67 -4.23 -0.20
CA ILE A 129 -17.32 -3.67 -0.12
C ILE A 129 -16.68 -3.81 -1.49
N ARG A 130 -16.29 -2.69 -2.10
CA ARG A 130 -15.55 -2.67 -3.35
C ARG A 130 -14.24 -1.94 -3.15
N LEU A 131 -13.17 -2.53 -3.69
CA LEU A 131 -11.82 -2.07 -3.43
C LEU A 131 -11.26 -1.33 -4.63
N ALA A 132 -10.31 -0.44 -4.38
CA ALA A 132 -9.34 0.00 -5.35
C ALA A 132 -7.93 -0.27 -4.77
N CYS A 133 -7.02 -0.76 -5.60
CA CYS A 133 -5.68 -1.11 -5.15
C CYS A 133 -4.62 -0.39 -5.98
N GLY A 134 -3.64 0.20 -5.30
CA GLY A 134 -2.44 0.77 -5.90
C GLY A 134 -1.20 0.03 -5.44
N ILE A 135 -0.33 -0.34 -6.38
CA ILE A 135 0.88 -1.11 -6.12
C ILE A 135 2.10 -0.42 -6.73
N ASP A 136 3.15 -0.33 -5.94
CA ASP A 136 4.45 0.13 -6.40
C ASP A 136 5.61 -0.61 -5.72
N HIS A 137 6.84 -0.39 -6.19
CA HIS A 137 8.04 -0.99 -5.65
C HIS A 137 9.21 0.00 -5.68
N GLY A 138 9.91 0.13 -4.57
CA GLY A 138 11.06 1.02 -4.49
C GLY A 138 11.66 1.10 -3.10
N ASP A 139 12.59 2.04 -2.96
CA ASP A 139 13.24 2.32 -1.69
C ASP A 139 12.28 3.05 -0.75
N CYS A 140 12.24 2.58 0.50
CA CYS A 140 11.41 3.10 1.57
C CYS A 140 12.24 3.24 2.84
N LEU A 141 11.86 4.19 3.70
CA LEU A 141 12.33 4.32 5.07
C LEU A 141 11.27 3.74 6.01
N LEU A 142 11.69 2.83 6.89
CA LEU A 142 10.84 2.15 7.87
C LEU A 142 11.38 2.48 9.26
N PRO A 143 10.83 3.49 9.96
CA PRO A 143 11.23 3.77 11.33
C PRO A 143 10.96 2.58 12.26
N ASP A 144 9.87 1.87 12.01
CA ASP A 144 9.39 0.73 12.77
C ASP A 144 8.48 -0.18 11.89
N ASP A 145 7.71 -1.06 12.52
CA ASP A 145 6.77 -1.96 11.83
C ASP A 145 5.39 -1.35 11.55
N HIS A 146 5.17 -0.09 11.94
CA HIS A 146 3.87 0.59 11.92
C HIS A 146 3.82 1.80 10.97
N ASP A 147 4.96 2.24 10.45
CA ASP A 147 5.00 3.27 9.41
C ASP A 147 6.10 3.05 8.36
N TYR A 148 5.93 3.70 7.21
CA TYR A 148 6.89 3.69 6.12
C TYR A 148 6.73 4.88 5.18
N PHE A 149 7.85 5.34 4.64
CA PHE A 149 7.89 6.53 3.81
C PHE A 149 8.70 6.29 2.54
N GLY A 150 8.23 6.81 1.42
CA GLY A 150 8.99 6.75 0.17
C GLY A 150 8.14 7.07 -1.03
N THR A 151 8.81 7.26 -2.17
CA THR A 151 8.13 7.50 -3.45
C THR A 151 7.18 6.37 -3.81
N ALA A 152 7.56 5.12 -3.49
CA ALA A 152 6.69 3.96 -3.72
C ALA A 152 5.40 4.00 -2.89
N VAL A 153 5.49 4.42 -1.62
CA VAL A 153 4.32 4.57 -0.75
C VAL A 153 3.38 5.64 -1.29
N ASN A 154 3.92 6.80 -1.67
CA ASN A 154 3.14 7.91 -2.20
C ASN A 154 2.45 7.58 -3.54
N ARG A 155 3.16 6.90 -4.46
CA ARG A 155 2.59 6.48 -5.75
C ARG A 155 1.52 5.40 -5.56
N ALA A 156 1.78 4.40 -4.72
CA ALA A 156 0.79 3.37 -4.42
C ALA A 156 -0.49 3.95 -3.78
N SER A 157 -0.36 4.88 -2.82
CA SER A 157 -1.52 5.57 -2.22
C SER A 157 -2.33 6.35 -3.25
N LYS A 158 -1.70 7.20 -4.07
CA LYS A 158 -2.41 7.93 -5.14
C LYS A 158 -3.09 6.99 -6.15
N LEU A 159 -2.47 5.87 -6.47
CA LEU A 159 -3.07 4.88 -7.36
C LEU A 159 -4.31 4.21 -6.75
N GLY A 160 -4.27 3.86 -5.46
CA GLY A 160 -5.38 3.25 -4.77
C GLY A 160 -6.53 4.22 -4.51
N GLU A 161 -6.21 5.43 -4.06
CA GLU A 161 -7.18 6.40 -3.52
C GLU A 161 -7.71 7.39 -4.58
N ASP A 162 -6.81 8.01 -5.36
CA ASP A 162 -7.18 9.12 -6.24
C ASP A 162 -7.52 8.65 -7.66
N VAL A 163 -6.78 7.66 -8.17
CA VAL A 163 -6.88 7.18 -9.55
C VAL A 163 -7.76 5.94 -9.65
N GLY A 164 -7.71 5.10 -8.61
CA GLY A 164 -8.42 3.83 -8.55
C GLY A 164 -9.93 4.01 -8.63
N THR A 165 -10.59 2.99 -9.19
CA THR A 165 -12.06 2.90 -9.20
C THR A 165 -12.48 1.52 -8.70
N PRO A 166 -13.75 1.31 -8.30
CA PRO A 166 -14.20 0.03 -7.78
C PRO A 166 -13.79 -1.15 -8.68
N GLY A 167 -13.02 -2.10 -8.13
CA GLY A 167 -12.54 -3.29 -8.84
C GLY A 167 -11.16 -3.14 -9.50
N THR A 168 -10.48 -1.99 -9.40
CA THR A 168 -9.18 -1.82 -10.07
C THR A 168 -8.00 -2.29 -9.21
N ILE A 169 -7.02 -2.92 -9.87
CA ILE A 169 -5.67 -3.13 -9.33
C ILE A 169 -4.70 -2.43 -10.28
N LEU A 170 -4.17 -1.29 -9.85
CA LEU A 170 -3.22 -0.48 -10.60
C LEU A 170 -1.81 -0.71 -10.09
N VAL A 171 -0.90 -1.00 -11.01
CA VAL A 171 0.51 -1.30 -10.72
C VAL A 171 1.38 -0.38 -11.57
N THR A 172 2.38 0.24 -10.97
CA THR A 172 3.33 1.07 -11.72
C THR A 172 4.15 0.24 -12.72
N ASP A 173 4.63 0.88 -13.78
CA ASP A 173 5.44 0.21 -14.81
C ASP A 173 6.73 -0.39 -14.21
N GLU A 174 7.35 0.31 -13.26
CA GLU A 174 8.57 -0.14 -12.58
C GLU A 174 8.33 -1.36 -11.69
N ALA A 175 7.21 -1.41 -10.97
CA ALA A 175 6.85 -2.59 -10.18
C ALA A 175 6.47 -3.77 -11.09
N MET A 176 5.74 -3.51 -12.18
CA MET A 176 5.33 -4.54 -13.12
C MET A 176 6.52 -5.16 -13.86
N ALA A 177 7.57 -4.38 -14.15
CA ALA A 177 8.79 -4.87 -14.79
C ALA A 177 9.57 -5.89 -13.94
N LEU A 178 9.31 -5.97 -12.64
CA LEU A 178 9.91 -6.94 -11.71
C LEU A 178 9.07 -8.20 -11.55
N VAL A 179 7.87 -8.25 -12.14
CA VAL A 179 7.01 -9.45 -12.12
C VAL A 179 7.52 -10.43 -13.17
N PRO A 180 7.81 -11.70 -12.81
CA PRO A 180 8.25 -12.71 -13.76
C PRO A 180 7.25 -12.94 -14.91
N ASP A 181 7.76 -13.09 -16.14
CA ASP A 181 6.93 -13.29 -17.35
C ASP A 181 6.07 -14.56 -17.35
N ASN A 182 6.40 -15.55 -16.51
CA ASN A 182 5.63 -16.78 -16.36
C ASN A 182 4.36 -16.59 -15.51
N ALA A 183 4.16 -15.41 -14.91
CA ALA A 183 2.94 -15.09 -14.21
C ALA A 183 1.85 -14.79 -15.25
N SER A 184 0.92 -15.73 -15.46
CA SER A 184 -0.24 -15.52 -16.31
C SER A 184 -1.15 -14.46 -15.68
N LEU A 185 -0.89 -13.19 -15.99
CA LEU A 185 -1.70 -12.06 -15.56
C LEU A 185 -2.34 -11.39 -16.76
N ALA A 186 -3.67 -11.39 -16.79
CA ALA A 186 -4.41 -10.48 -17.64
C ALA A 186 -4.18 -9.04 -17.17
N ARG A 187 -3.56 -8.24 -18.04
CA ARG A 187 -3.19 -6.86 -17.71
C ARG A 187 -3.27 -5.96 -18.93
N THR A 188 -3.73 -4.73 -18.73
CA THR A 188 -3.77 -3.68 -19.75
C THR A 188 -2.89 -2.51 -19.32
N ARG A 189 -2.02 -2.04 -20.22
CA ARG A 189 -1.20 -0.85 -19.95
C ARG A 189 -1.99 0.43 -20.23
N LEU A 190 -1.92 1.37 -19.29
CA LEU A 190 -2.64 2.63 -19.29
C LEU A 190 -1.65 3.79 -18.98
N VAL A 191 -2.12 5.03 -19.15
CA VAL A 191 -1.43 6.22 -18.65
C VAL A 191 -2.41 7.00 -17.79
N VAL A 192 -2.02 7.29 -16.56
CA VAL A 192 -2.84 7.99 -15.56
C VAL A 192 -2.13 9.26 -15.09
N ASP A 193 -2.87 10.19 -14.51
CA ASP A 193 -2.29 11.38 -13.87
C ASP A 193 -2.05 11.09 -12.38
N ILE A 194 -0.82 11.28 -11.91
CA ILE A 194 -0.45 11.11 -10.50
C ILE A 194 0.16 12.42 -10.02
N GLY A 195 -0.68 13.33 -9.51
CA GLY A 195 -0.23 14.63 -9.01
C GLY A 195 0.34 15.56 -10.08
N GLY A 196 -0.22 15.52 -11.29
CA GLY A 196 0.18 16.34 -12.44
C GLY A 196 1.17 15.65 -13.38
N ASP A 197 1.71 14.48 -13.01
CA ASP A 197 2.63 13.71 -13.84
C ASP A 197 1.91 12.56 -14.55
N ARG A 198 2.05 12.49 -15.88
CA ARG A 198 1.52 11.38 -16.68
C ARG A 198 2.36 10.13 -16.48
N THR A 199 1.83 9.20 -15.70
CA THR A 199 2.54 8.00 -15.27
C THR A 199 1.99 6.76 -15.99
N PRO A 200 2.84 5.97 -16.66
CA PRO A 200 2.42 4.68 -17.21
C PRO A 200 2.17 3.69 -16.08
N VAL A 201 1.06 2.97 -16.17
CA VAL A 201 0.65 1.95 -15.19
C VAL A 201 0.03 0.75 -15.91
N TRP A 202 -0.13 -0.33 -15.17
CA TRP A 202 -0.84 -1.53 -15.59
C TRP A 202 -2.08 -1.72 -14.74
N SER A 203 -3.23 -1.93 -15.38
CA SER A 203 -4.41 -2.45 -14.71
C SER A 203 -4.41 -3.97 -14.83
N VAL A 204 -4.41 -4.65 -13.69
CA VAL A 204 -4.53 -6.11 -13.60
C VAL A 204 -6.01 -6.48 -13.49
N ASP A 205 -6.45 -7.45 -14.29
CA ASP A 205 -7.78 -8.02 -14.16
C ASP A 205 -7.75 -9.18 -13.15
N TYR A 206 -8.46 -9.01 -12.04
CA TYR A 206 -8.53 -10.01 -10.99
C TYR A 206 -9.56 -11.12 -11.28
N ARG A 207 -10.46 -10.91 -12.24
CA ARG A 207 -11.53 -11.87 -12.58
C ARG A 207 -11.03 -12.98 -13.48
N ASP A 208 -10.06 -12.68 -14.33
CA ASP A 208 -9.38 -13.68 -15.16
C ASP A 208 -8.58 -14.71 -14.33
N ALA A 209 -8.37 -14.46 -13.03
CA ALA A 209 -7.76 -15.42 -12.12
C ALA A 209 -8.71 -16.55 -11.66
N ILE A 210 -10.02 -16.45 -11.96
CA ILE A 210 -11.01 -17.48 -11.63
C ILE A 210 -11.04 -18.60 -12.69
N ASP A 211 -10.58 -18.31 -13.91
CA ASP A 211 -10.70 -19.20 -15.07
C ASP A 211 -9.42 -19.99 -15.41
N ALA A 212 -8.38 -19.92 -14.56
CA ALA A 212 -7.08 -20.58 -14.74
C ALA A 212 -6.84 -21.71 -13.72
#